data_AF-A0ABD2LKJ7-F1
#
_entry.id   AF-A0ABD2LKJ7-F1
#
_cell.length_a   1.000
_cell.length_b   1.000
_cell.length_c   1.000
_cell.angle_alpha   90.00
_cell.angle_beta   90.00
_cell.angle_gamma   90.00
#
_symmetry.space_group_name_H-M   'P 1'
#
loop_
_entity.id
_entity.type
_entity.pdbx_description
1 polymer ?
#
loop_
_entity_poly.entity_id
_entity_poly.type
_entity_poly.pdbx_seq_one_letter_code
_entity_poly.pdbx_strand_id
1 'polypeptide(L)'
;MNELVDNMPHYRFLIFPPPLDEKLTIDQYFELRDLAISKYRFMSDRFNTEQRQAIVAIANAKEFRICSENDNILPFILHGPPGTGKTTTLVEECRLMVTQFDTDRILVCAPSNTAADLFAYELIHVAGIDPKIVFRPNTEKKDQFAIPPLEELKQCKIIVSTLLCSTYLALGGMKNEFSHIIIDEAGQASELDTLVPIVGPVEMIDYFKKIGISSSLIERYVSNPNYKNDP
;
A
#
# COMPACT_ATOMS: atom_id res chain seq x y z
N MET A 1 5.87 -28.56 21.51
CA MET A 1 5.86 -27.07 21.47
C MET A 1 6.78 -26.56 20.36
N ASN A 2 8.04 -26.98 20.29
CA ASN A 2 8.95 -26.56 19.20
C ASN A 2 8.55 -27.12 17.81
N GLU A 3 8.04 -28.34 17.72
CA GLU A 3 7.55 -28.90 16.43
C GLU A 3 6.22 -28.31 15.93
N LEU A 4 5.43 -27.67 16.81
CA LEU A 4 4.17 -27.00 16.45
C LEU A 4 4.42 -25.63 15.81
N VAL A 5 5.54 -24.99 16.15
CA VAL A 5 5.97 -23.70 15.59
C VAL A 5 6.56 -23.89 14.19
N ASP A 6 7.19 -25.03 13.93
CA ASP A 6 7.89 -25.30 12.66
C ASP A 6 7.00 -25.95 11.57
N ASN A 7 5.78 -26.42 11.90
CA ASN A 7 4.93 -27.18 10.96
C ASN A 7 3.49 -26.67 10.77
N MET A 8 3.12 -25.48 11.25
CA MET A 8 1.78 -24.93 10.96
C MET A 8 1.78 -24.10 9.67
N PRO A 9 0.98 -24.48 8.65
CA PRO A 9 0.90 -23.71 7.41
C PRO A 9 0.28 -22.34 7.69
N HIS A 10 1.11 -21.31 7.57
CA HIS A 10 0.76 -20.00 7.03
C HIS A 10 -0.43 -19.31 7.69
N TYR A 11 -0.13 -18.69 8.83
CA TYR A 11 -0.71 -17.48 9.43
C TYR A 11 -1.82 -16.70 8.67
N ARG A 12 -2.99 -17.28 8.40
CA ARG A 12 -4.12 -16.65 7.71
C ARG A 12 -4.87 -15.55 8.52
N PHE A 13 -4.23 -14.95 9.53
CA PHE A 13 -4.90 -14.59 10.80
C PHE A 13 -5.23 -13.11 11.05
N LEU A 14 -4.96 -12.17 10.14
CA LEU A 14 -4.80 -10.79 10.61
C LEU A 14 -5.61 -9.69 9.91
N ILE A 15 -6.77 -10.01 9.29
CA ILE A 15 -7.67 -8.93 8.85
C ILE A 15 -9.06 -8.96 9.52
N PHE A 16 -9.55 -10.11 10.01
CA PHE A 16 -10.75 -10.20 10.87
C PHE A 16 -10.75 -11.59 11.57
N PRO A 17 -10.90 -11.77 12.91
CA PRO A 17 -11.13 -13.11 13.48
C PRO A 17 -12.60 -13.33 13.92
N PRO A 18 -13.17 -14.56 13.89
CA PRO A 18 -12.97 -15.72 12.98
C PRO A 18 -14.35 -16.40 12.59
N PRO A 19 -14.47 -17.60 11.94
CA PRO A 19 -14.21 -18.92 12.59
C PRO A 19 -13.90 -20.11 11.62
N LEU A 20 -12.66 -20.55 11.37
CA LEU A 20 -12.48 -21.74 10.49
C LEU A 20 -11.29 -22.67 10.75
N ASP A 21 -10.53 -22.48 11.83
CA ASP A 21 -9.82 -23.64 12.39
C ASP A 21 -10.60 -24.06 13.64
N GLU A 22 -11.51 -25.02 13.49
CA GLU A 22 -12.25 -25.63 14.61
C GLU A 22 -11.31 -26.20 15.71
N LYS A 23 -10.00 -26.21 15.47
CA LYS A 23 -8.97 -26.73 16.37
C LYS A 23 -8.39 -25.71 17.34
N LEU A 24 -8.48 -24.41 17.08
CA LEU A 24 -7.82 -23.38 17.89
C LEU A 24 -8.81 -22.75 18.88
N THR A 25 -8.47 -22.83 20.16
CA THR A 25 -9.20 -22.08 21.20
C THR A 25 -8.88 -20.60 21.13
N ILE A 26 -9.75 -19.76 21.69
CA ILE A 26 -9.55 -18.30 21.79
C ILE A 26 -8.24 -17.97 22.53
N ASP A 27 -7.91 -18.72 23.59
CA ASP A 27 -6.69 -18.51 24.37
C ASP A 27 -5.44 -18.81 23.54
N GLN A 28 -5.44 -19.92 22.80
CA GLN A 28 -4.34 -20.27 21.90
C GLN A 28 -4.16 -19.24 20.78
N TYR A 29 -5.26 -18.67 20.26
CA TYR A 29 -5.20 -17.57 19.31
C TYR A 29 -4.49 -16.35 19.91
N PHE A 30 -4.84 -15.95 21.13
CA PHE A 30 -4.21 -14.82 21.79
C PHE A 30 -2.72 -15.06 22.06
N GLU A 31 -2.33 -16.25 22.52
CA GLU A 31 -0.93 -16.59 22.73
C GLU A 31 -0.11 -16.53 21.43
N LEU A 32 -0.60 -17.14 20.35
CA LEU A 32 0.09 -17.14 19.06
C LEU A 32 0.20 -15.74 18.46
N ARG A 33 -0.86 -14.95 18.59
CA ARG A 33 -0.86 -13.54 18.18
C ARG A 33 0.18 -12.74 18.95
N ASP A 34 0.18 -12.84 20.27
CA ASP A 34 1.09 -12.06 21.11
C ASP A 34 2.55 -12.48 20.88
N LEU A 35 2.79 -13.77 20.67
CA LEU A 35 4.08 -14.28 20.24
C LEU A 35 4.50 -13.73 18.88
N ALA A 36 3.61 -13.68 17.89
CA ALA A 36 3.91 -13.10 16.58
C ALA A 36 4.27 -11.62 16.71
N ILE A 37 3.47 -10.83 17.43
CA ILE A 37 3.72 -9.41 17.71
C ILE A 37 5.07 -9.20 18.42
N SER A 38 5.43 -10.08 19.35
CA SER A 38 6.67 -9.95 20.13
C SER A 38 7.96 -10.03 19.30
N LYS A 39 7.89 -10.57 18.07
CA LYS A 39 9.02 -10.66 17.14
C LYS A 39 9.37 -9.32 16.48
N TYR A 40 8.48 -8.33 16.57
CA TYR A 40 8.61 -7.06 15.84
C TYR A 40 9.05 -5.95 16.78
N ARG A 41 10.04 -5.17 16.34
CA ARG A 41 10.45 -3.98 17.08
C ARG A 41 9.64 -2.78 16.61
N PHE A 42 8.62 -2.40 17.36
CA PHE A 42 7.78 -1.23 17.07
C PHE A 42 8.50 0.09 17.40
N MET A 43 8.15 1.21 16.72
CA MET A 43 8.76 2.51 17.02
C MET A 43 8.39 3.06 18.41
N SER A 44 7.26 2.62 18.98
CA SER A 44 6.72 3.16 20.22
C SER A 44 5.79 2.16 20.87
N ASP A 45 5.68 2.22 22.20
CA ASP A 45 4.73 1.39 22.94
C ASP A 45 3.28 1.87 22.84
N ARG A 46 3.05 3.04 22.23
CA ARG A 46 1.73 3.66 22.07
C ARG A 46 0.76 2.85 21.19
N PHE A 47 1.26 1.96 20.33
CA PHE A 47 0.39 1.16 19.47
C PHE A 47 -0.40 0.17 20.31
N ASN A 48 -1.72 0.21 20.17
CA ASN A 48 -2.60 -0.76 20.81
C ASN A 48 -2.51 -2.13 20.11
N THR A 49 -3.14 -3.14 20.69
CA THR A 49 -3.08 -4.52 20.20
C THR A 49 -3.64 -4.63 18.78
N GLU A 50 -4.72 -3.91 18.47
CA GLU A 50 -5.38 -3.94 17.16
C GLU A 50 -4.48 -3.35 16.06
N GLN A 51 -3.80 -2.24 16.34
CA GLN A 51 -2.84 -1.63 15.42
C GLN A 51 -1.64 -2.55 15.21
N ARG A 52 -1.09 -3.14 16.28
CA ARG A 52 0.03 -4.09 16.19
C ARG A 52 -0.33 -5.33 15.38
N GLN A 53 -1.54 -5.86 15.58
CA GLN A 53 -2.08 -6.96 14.77
C GLN A 53 -2.13 -6.58 13.29
N ALA A 54 -2.72 -5.42 12.96
CA ALA A 54 -2.85 -4.97 11.58
C ALA A 54 -1.49 -4.77 10.90
N ILE A 55 -0.51 -4.21 11.60
CA ILE A 55 0.87 -4.03 11.13
C ILE A 55 1.48 -5.40 10.82
N VAL A 56 1.47 -6.32 11.78
CA VAL A 56 1.99 -7.68 11.57
C VAL A 56 1.22 -8.40 10.45
N ALA A 57 -0.07 -8.08 10.24
CA ALA A 57 -0.87 -8.61 9.15
C ALA A 57 -0.26 -8.30 7.79
N ILE A 58 -0.03 -7.01 7.58
CA ILE A 58 0.39 -6.45 6.31
C ILE A 58 1.83 -6.92 6.04
N ALA A 59 2.68 -6.90 7.06
CA ALA A 59 4.07 -7.31 6.95
C ALA A 59 4.26 -8.75 6.45
N ASN A 60 3.35 -9.64 6.81
CA ASN A 60 3.40 -11.06 6.44
C ASN A 60 2.40 -11.43 5.35
N ALA A 61 1.79 -10.45 4.68
CA ALA A 61 0.79 -10.66 3.63
C ALA A 61 1.22 -11.67 2.56
N LYS A 62 2.50 -11.64 2.17
CA LYS A 62 3.07 -12.57 1.18
C LYS A 62 3.12 -14.01 1.67
N GLU A 63 3.36 -14.23 2.96
CA GLU A 63 3.34 -15.57 3.57
C GLU A 63 1.92 -16.09 3.71
N PHE A 64 0.96 -15.18 3.89
CA PHE A 64 -0.43 -15.55 4.12
C PHE A 64 -1.17 -15.88 2.82
N ARG A 65 -0.57 -15.54 1.66
CA ARG A 65 -1.08 -15.74 0.29
C ARG A 65 -2.60 -15.80 0.28
N ILE A 66 -3.24 -14.72 0.73
CA ILE A 66 -4.70 -14.61 0.65
C ILE A 66 -5.01 -14.32 -0.82
N CYS A 67 -5.11 -15.40 -1.58
CA CYS A 67 -5.48 -15.36 -2.97
C CYS A 67 -7.00 -15.48 -3.11
N SER A 68 -7.54 -14.83 -4.13
CA SER A 68 -8.88 -15.17 -4.62
C SER A 68 -8.89 -16.58 -5.22
N GLU A 69 -10.07 -17.07 -5.60
CA GLU A 69 -10.24 -18.36 -6.30
C GLU A 69 -9.39 -18.48 -7.58
N ASN A 70 -8.91 -17.36 -8.13
CA ASN A 70 -8.09 -17.28 -9.34
C ASN A 70 -6.61 -16.97 -9.07
N ASP A 71 -6.09 -17.27 -7.87
CA ASP A 71 -4.70 -17.02 -7.46
C ASP A 71 -4.26 -15.53 -7.46
N ASN A 72 -5.21 -14.59 -7.54
CA ASN A 72 -4.91 -13.16 -7.46
C ASN A 72 -4.72 -12.72 -6.00
N ILE A 73 -3.66 -11.96 -5.72
CA ILE A 73 -3.40 -11.38 -4.40
C ILE A 73 -4.53 -10.40 -4.05
N LEU A 74 -5.17 -10.59 -2.89
CA LEU A 74 -6.20 -9.68 -2.40
C LEU A 74 -5.58 -8.47 -1.67
N PRO A 75 -6.14 -7.25 -1.85
CA PRO A 75 -5.68 -6.07 -1.12
C PRO A 75 -6.06 -6.14 0.37
N PHE A 76 -5.22 -5.53 1.20
CA PHE A 76 -5.50 -5.35 2.64
C PHE A 76 -6.29 -4.06 2.85
N ILE A 77 -7.35 -4.11 3.65
CA ILE A 77 -8.13 -2.94 4.04
C ILE A 77 -7.93 -2.69 5.53
N LEU A 78 -7.26 -1.58 5.85
CA LEU A 78 -7.18 -1.08 7.22
C LEU A 78 -8.38 -0.17 7.52
N HIS A 79 -9.38 -0.72 8.20
CA HIS A 79 -10.56 0.03 8.62
C HIS A 79 -10.47 0.48 10.08
N GLY A 80 -10.95 1.68 10.36
CA GLY A 80 -11.07 2.20 11.72
C GLY A 80 -11.78 3.56 11.74
N PRO A 81 -12.60 3.86 12.77
CA PRO A 81 -13.23 5.17 12.96
C PRO A 81 -12.25 6.37 12.87
N PRO A 82 -12.75 7.60 12.68
CA PRO A 82 -11.92 8.80 12.72
C PRO A 82 -11.09 8.87 14.02
N GLY A 83 -9.82 9.25 13.92
CA GLY A 83 -8.92 9.38 15.08
C GLY A 83 -8.30 8.08 15.62
N THR A 84 -8.56 6.92 14.99
CA THR A 84 -8.00 5.62 15.44
C THR A 84 -6.55 5.34 14.99
N GLY A 85 -5.87 6.34 14.43
CA GLY A 85 -4.44 6.24 14.10
C GLY A 85 -4.11 5.43 12.84
N LYS A 86 -5.03 5.29 11.87
CA LYS A 86 -4.79 4.55 10.61
C LYS A 86 -3.51 5.00 9.89
N THR A 87 -3.34 6.30 9.67
CA THR A 87 -2.11 6.86 9.09
C THR A 87 -0.88 6.49 9.91
N THR A 88 -0.95 6.61 11.24
CA THR A 88 0.14 6.23 12.15
C THR A 88 0.49 4.75 12.06
N THR A 89 -0.51 3.87 11.91
CA THR A 89 -0.34 2.44 11.68
C THR A 89 0.36 2.17 10.35
N LEU A 90 -0.05 2.83 9.26
CA LEU A 90 0.58 2.69 7.94
C LEU A 90 2.01 3.24 7.89
N VAL A 91 2.28 4.34 8.61
CA VAL A 91 3.63 4.90 8.77
C VAL A 91 4.55 3.90 9.48
N GLU A 92 4.05 3.26 10.55
CA GLU A 92 4.81 2.22 11.24
C GLU A 92 5.06 1.00 10.35
N GLU A 93 4.05 0.60 9.57
CA GLU A 93 4.19 -0.47 8.59
C GLU A 93 5.30 -0.17 7.59
N CYS A 94 5.31 1.03 7.01
CA CYS A 94 6.38 1.47 6.10
C CYS A 94 7.75 1.41 6.78
N ARG A 95 7.83 1.86 8.03
CA ARG A 95 9.07 1.83 8.80
C ARG A 95 9.56 0.41 9.03
N LEU A 96 8.68 -0.52 9.42
CA LEU A 96 9.03 -1.93 9.62
C LEU A 96 9.50 -2.56 8.31
N MET A 97 8.78 -2.35 7.22
CA MET A 97 9.16 -2.84 5.89
C MET A 97 10.60 -2.46 5.55
N VAL A 98 10.94 -1.16 5.63
CA VAL A 98 12.29 -0.71 5.23
C VAL A 98 13.38 -1.01 6.26
N THR A 99 13.05 -1.26 7.52
CA THR A 99 14.06 -1.48 8.58
C THR A 99 14.25 -2.93 9.02
N GLN A 100 13.25 -3.79 8.83
CA GLN A 100 13.26 -5.18 9.32
C GLN A 100 13.04 -6.22 8.21
N PHE A 101 12.41 -5.85 7.09
CA PHE A 101 12.07 -6.80 6.01
C PHE A 101 12.90 -6.65 4.73
N ASP A 102 13.82 -5.68 4.69
CA ASP A 102 14.63 -5.32 3.51
C ASP A 102 13.79 -5.21 2.23
N THR A 103 12.62 -4.60 2.36
CA THR A 103 11.67 -4.49 1.26
C THR A 103 12.24 -3.61 0.14
N ASP A 104 11.95 -3.96 -1.12
CA ASP A 104 12.48 -3.23 -2.30
C ASP A 104 12.07 -1.76 -2.26
N ARG A 105 10.78 -1.49 -2.46
CA ARG A 105 10.23 -0.14 -2.54
C ARG A 105 8.75 -0.09 -2.27
N ILE A 106 8.33 0.98 -1.62
CA ILE A 106 6.96 1.26 -1.22
C ILE A 106 6.48 2.53 -1.93
N LEU A 107 5.33 2.46 -2.60
CA LEU A 107 4.59 3.62 -3.07
C LEU A 107 3.48 3.94 -2.06
N VAL A 108 3.53 5.12 -1.45
CA VAL A 108 2.45 5.64 -0.62
C VAL A 108 1.70 6.69 -1.42
N CYS A 109 0.38 6.57 -1.48
CA CYS A 109 -0.50 7.52 -2.14
C CYS A 109 -1.55 8.05 -1.19
N ALA A 110 -1.92 9.32 -1.37
CA ALA A 110 -3.05 9.94 -0.67
C ALA A 110 -3.90 10.78 -1.65
N PRO A 111 -5.18 11.06 -1.34
CA PRO A 111 -6.04 11.84 -2.23
C PRO A 111 -5.67 13.33 -2.32
N SER A 112 -5.00 13.89 -1.32
CA SER A 112 -4.63 15.31 -1.27
C SER A 112 -3.14 15.53 -1.01
N ASN A 113 -2.61 16.69 -1.44
CA ASN A 113 -1.22 17.07 -1.14
C ASN A 113 -0.99 17.15 0.37
N THR A 114 -1.91 17.75 1.12
CA THR A 114 -1.81 17.87 2.58
C THR A 114 -1.70 16.50 3.26
N ALA A 115 -2.49 15.50 2.83
CA ALA A 115 -2.39 14.15 3.39
C ALA A 115 -1.05 13.47 3.02
N ALA A 116 -0.59 13.63 1.77
CA ALA A 116 0.70 13.11 1.34
C ALA A 116 1.88 13.77 2.08
N ASP A 117 1.82 15.07 2.31
CA ASP A 117 2.84 15.85 3.01
C ASP A 117 2.87 15.47 4.51
N LEU A 118 1.70 15.30 5.13
CA LEU A 118 1.58 14.78 6.50
C LEU A 118 2.19 13.38 6.62
N PHE A 119 1.92 12.49 5.68
CA PHE A 119 2.48 11.13 5.69
C PHE A 119 4.01 11.17 5.58
N ALA A 120 4.55 11.97 4.65
CA ALA A 120 6.00 12.15 4.51
C ALA A 120 6.63 12.76 5.78
N TYR A 121 5.95 13.72 6.40
CA TYR A 121 6.36 14.31 7.67
C TYR A 121 6.42 13.26 8.79
N GLU A 122 5.39 12.45 8.95
CA GLU A 122 5.34 11.39 9.96
C GLU A 122 6.46 10.35 9.74
N LEU A 123 6.72 9.93 8.49
CA LEU A 123 7.82 9.02 8.17
C LEU A 123 9.18 9.58 8.65
N ILE A 124 9.46 10.84 8.34
CA ILE A 124 10.77 11.44 8.60
C ILE A 124 10.92 11.82 10.07
N HIS A 125 9.94 12.55 10.61
CA HIS A 125 10.07 13.21 11.91
C HIS A 125 9.52 12.40 13.08
N VAL A 126 8.60 11.48 12.83
CA VAL A 126 8.00 10.64 13.89
C VAL A 126 8.58 9.23 13.85
N ALA A 127 8.63 8.60 12.68
CA ALA A 127 9.17 7.26 12.50
C ALA A 127 10.70 7.23 12.40
N GLY A 128 11.35 8.39 12.21
CA GLY A 128 12.80 8.51 12.17
C GLY A 128 13.44 7.91 10.92
N ILE A 129 12.71 7.81 9.81
CA ILE A 129 13.26 7.34 8.53
C ILE A 129 14.20 8.41 7.95
N ASP A 130 15.35 7.97 7.42
CA ASP A 130 16.31 8.86 6.76
C ASP A 130 15.62 9.58 5.58
N PRO A 131 15.57 10.93 5.58
CA PRO A 131 15.02 11.70 4.47
C PRO A 131 15.57 11.32 3.09
N LYS A 132 16.81 10.82 3.00
CA LYS A 132 17.43 10.42 1.73
C LYS A 132 16.73 9.24 1.05
N ILE A 133 16.04 8.39 1.82
CA ILE A 133 15.31 7.24 1.29
C ILE A 133 13.82 7.52 1.11
N VAL A 134 13.36 8.75 1.37
CA VAL A 134 11.96 9.17 1.20
C VAL A 134 11.89 10.24 0.12
N PHE A 135 11.08 10.01 -0.92
CA PHE A 135 10.83 11.01 -1.95
C PHE A 135 9.37 11.46 -1.94
N ARG A 136 9.15 12.77 -1.89
CA ARG A 136 7.85 13.42 -2.05
C ARG A 136 7.98 14.46 -3.16
N PRO A 137 7.31 14.29 -4.32
CA PRO A 137 7.28 15.31 -5.35
C PRO A 137 6.73 16.61 -4.76
N ASN A 138 7.53 17.68 -4.81
CA ASN A 138 7.17 18.95 -4.20
C ASN A 138 6.27 19.75 -5.15
N THR A 139 5.12 20.22 -4.68
CA THR A 139 4.20 21.07 -5.45
C THR A 139 4.60 22.55 -5.45
N GLU A 140 5.51 22.97 -4.57
CA GLU A 140 5.74 24.41 -4.28
C GLU A 140 6.98 25.03 -4.93
N LYS A 141 7.91 24.26 -5.51
CA LYS A 141 9.02 24.87 -6.25
C LYS A 141 8.53 25.34 -7.62
N LYS A 142 8.22 26.64 -7.69
CA LYS A 142 8.05 27.41 -8.92
C LYS A 142 9.14 27.01 -9.93
N ASP A 143 8.68 26.57 -11.09
CA ASP A 143 9.36 26.47 -12.38
C ASP A 143 9.88 25.12 -12.88
N GLN A 144 9.85 24.01 -12.11
CA GLN A 144 10.11 22.69 -12.71
C GLN A 144 9.27 21.58 -12.05
N PHE A 145 8.15 21.22 -12.70
CA PHE A 145 7.49 19.92 -12.55
C PHE A 145 8.37 18.84 -13.20
N ALA A 146 9.62 18.71 -12.74
CA ALA A 146 10.56 17.75 -13.27
C ALA A 146 10.49 16.50 -12.39
N ILE A 147 10.09 15.39 -13.02
CA ILE A 147 10.30 14.07 -12.44
C ILE A 147 11.82 13.89 -12.32
N PRO A 148 12.36 13.57 -11.13
CA PRO A 148 13.79 13.32 -11.01
C PRO A 148 14.23 12.21 -11.96
N PRO A 149 15.51 12.18 -12.36
CA PRO A 149 16.06 11.06 -13.12
C PRO A 149 15.74 9.72 -12.45
N LEU A 150 15.50 8.68 -13.26
CA LEU A 150 15.18 7.34 -12.78
C LEU A 150 16.20 6.83 -11.75
N GLU A 151 17.48 7.12 -11.95
CA GLU A 151 18.57 6.73 -11.04
C GLU A 151 18.43 7.36 -9.64
N GLU A 152 17.91 8.58 -9.54
CA GLU A 152 17.64 9.21 -8.25
C GLU A 152 16.41 8.59 -7.59
N LEU A 153 15.35 8.37 -8.38
CA LEU A 153 14.15 7.70 -7.88
C LEU A 153 14.50 6.30 -7.36
N LYS A 154 15.38 5.56 -8.04
CA LYS A 154 15.86 4.22 -7.63
C LYS A 154 16.69 4.21 -6.35
N GLN A 155 17.15 5.35 -5.85
CA GLN A 155 17.84 5.42 -4.55
C GLN A 155 16.89 5.52 -3.37
N CYS A 156 15.64 5.96 -3.59
CA CYS A 156 14.65 6.02 -2.52
C CYS A 156 14.21 4.60 -2.11
N LYS A 157 13.55 4.44 -0.96
CA LYS A 157 12.87 3.20 -0.57
C LYS A 157 11.37 3.45 -0.43
N ILE A 158 10.98 4.68 -0.09
CA ILE A 158 9.58 5.09 0.04
C ILE A 158 9.36 6.29 -0.87
N ILE A 159 8.35 6.20 -1.73
CA ILE A 159 7.90 7.33 -2.54
C ILE A 159 6.49 7.69 -2.11
N VAL A 160 6.29 8.93 -1.70
CA VAL A 160 4.99 9.47 -1.27
C VAL A 160 4.46 10.40 -2.34
N SER A 161 3.22 10.19 -2.78
CA SER A 161 2.60 10.93 -3.89
C SER A 161 1.11 11.18 -3.61
N THR A 162 0.48 12.07 -4.37
CA THR A 162 -0.97 11.98 -4.52
C THR A 162 -1.37 10.85 -5.48
N LEU A 163 -2.61 10.39 -5.40
CA LEU A 163 -3.15 9.32 -6.27
C LEU A 163 -2.86 9.60 -7.76
N LEU A 164 -3.22 10.77 -8.27
CA LEU A 164 -3.01 11.13 -9.67
C LEU A 164 -1.53 11.34 -10.02
N CYS A 165 -0.75 11.92 -9.11
CA CYS A 165 0.67 12.17 -9.37
C CYS A 165 1.50 10.87 -9.45
N SER A 166 0.97 9.74 -8.98
CA SER A 166 1.65 8.44 -9.12
C SER A 166 1.87 8.04 -10.59
N THR A 167 1.04 8.54 -11.51
CA THR A 167 1.21 8.31 -12.96
C THR A 167 2.50 8.93 -13.50
N TYR A 168 2.94 10.06 -12.95
CA TYR A 168 4.21 10.67 -13.34
C TYR A 168 5.40 9.79 -12.98
N LEU A 169 5.31 8.98 -11.92
CA LEU A 169 6.37 8.02 -11.58
C LEU A 169 6.49 6.93 -12.65
N ALA A 170 5.35 6.44 -13.17
CA ALA A 170 5.35 5.49 -14.28
C ALA A 170 5.93 6.10 -15.56
N LEU A 171 5.60 7.37 -15.88
CA LEU A 171 6.21 8.11 -16.98
C LEU A 171 7.71 8.33 -16.78
N GLY A 172 8.16 8.47 -15.54
CA GLY A 172 9.56 8.57 -15.14
C GLY A 172 10.33 7.23 -15.15
N GLY A 173 9.69 6.13 -15.57
CA GLY A 173 10.33 4.82 -15.67
C GLY A 173 10.23 3.95 -14.40
N MET A 174 9.49 4.37 -13.37
CA MET A 174 9.30 3.58 -12.13
C MET A 174 8.25 2.47 -12.27
N LYS A 175 8.17 1.85 -13.45
CA LYS A 175 7.21 0.80 -13.75
C LYS A 175 7.72 -0.54 -13.21
N ASN A 176 6.87 -1.26 -12.48
CA ASN A 176 7.16 -2.52 -11.80
C ASN A 176 8.29 -2.43 -10.75
N GLU A 177 8.58 -1.23 -10.25
CA GLU A 177 9.64 -0.99 -9.25
C GLU A 177 9.11 -1.03 -7.81
N PHE A 178 7.78 -1.17 -7.61
CA PHE A 178 7.15 -1.14 -6.30
C PHE A 178 6.68 -2.53 -5.87
N SER A 179 7.21 -2.97 -4.74
CA SER A 179 6.79 -4.22 -4.09
C SER A 179 5.49 -4.08 -3.30
N HIS A 180 5.18 -2.86 -2.87
CA HIS A 180 4.01 -2.52 -2.05
C HIS A 180 3.44 -1.18 -2.50
N ILE A 181 2.11 -1.10 -2.53
CA ILE A 181 1.35 0.13 -2.74
C ILE A 181 0.44 0.32 -1.54
N ILE A 182 0.53 1.48 -0.91
CA ILE A 182 -0.28 1.89 0.23
C ILE A 182 -1.10 3.10 -0.20
N ILE A 183 -2.39 3.08 0.09
CA ILE A 183 -3.29 4.21 -0.14
C ILE A 183 -3.82 4.67 1.22
N ASP A 184 -3.34 5.82 1.69
CA ASP A 184 -3.89 6.48 2.86
C ASP A 184 -5.13 7.29 2.50
N GLU A 185 -6.07 7.41 3.45
CA GLU A 185 -7.35 8.10 3.27
C GLU A 185 -8.15 7.62 2.03
N ALA A 186 -8.04 6.33 1.68
CA ALA A 186 -8.70 5.74 0.52
C ALA A 186 -10.24 5.95 0.50
N GLY A 187 -10.87 6.04 1.68
CA GLY A 187 -12.30 6.30 1.82
C GLY A 187 -12.73 7.72 1.39
N GLN A 188 -11.80 8.64 1.16
CA GLN A 188 -12.06 9.98 0.63
C GLN A 188 -11.85 10.09 -0.89
N ALA A 189 -11.42 9.00 -1.54
CA ALA A 189 -11.15 8.95 -2.97
C ALA A 189 -12.22 8.15 -3.72
N SER A 190 -12.40 8.42 -5.02
CA SER A 190 -13.21 7.53 -5.86
C SER A 190 -12.47 6.22 -6.11
N GLU A 191 -13.21 5.15 -6.40
CA GLU A 191 -12.62 3.86 -6.78
C GLU A 191 -11.67 3.99 -7.99
N LEU A 192 -12.00 4.85 -8.95
CA LEU A 192 -11.13 5.10 -10.11
C LEU A 192 -9.82 5.77 -9.70
N ASP A 193 -9.86 6.71 -8.75
CA ASP A 193 -8.66 7.38 -8.26
C ASP A 193 -7.74 6.40 -7.51
N THR A 194 -8.31 5.48 -6.72
CA THR A 194 -7.52 4.47 -5.98
C THR A 194 -6.90 3.42 -6.89
N LEU A 195 -7.47 3.19 -8.08
CA LEU A 195 -6.88 2.32 -9.10
C LEU A 195 -5.63 2.94 -9.75
N VAL A 196 -5.53 4.27 -9.86
CA VAL A 196 -4.41 4.94 -10.55
C VAL A 196 -3.01 4.45 -10.12
N PRO A 197 -2.65 4.44 -8.82
CA PRO A 197 -1.34 3.95 -8.37
C PRO A 197 -1.14 2.44 -8.54
N ILE A 198 -2.23 1.68 -8.75
CA ILE A 198 -2.18 0.25 -9.03
C ILE A 198 -1.97 0.03 -10.53
N VAL A 199 -2.65 0.78 -11.38
CA VAL A 199 -2.67 0.55 -12.83
C VAL A 199 -1.46 1.13 -13.54
N GLY A 200 -1.04 2.35 -13.15
CA GLY A 200 0.04 3.06 -13.84
C GLY A 200 1.41 2.41 -13.62
N PRO A 201 1.89 2.34 -12.36
CA PRO A 201 3.16 1.72 -12.03
C PRO A 201 3.23 0.20 -12.25
N VAL A 202 2.12 -0.55 -12.25
CA VAL A 202 2.12 -2.04 -12.26
C VAL A 202 1.68 -2.66 -13.60
N GLU A 203 1.83 -1.94 -14.72
CA GLU A 203 1.69 -2.54 -16.05
C GLU A 203 0.29 -3.14 -16.37
N MET A 204 -0.78 -2.70 -15.71
CA MET A 204 -2.12 -3.18 -16.07
C MET A 204 -2.65 -2.59 -17.39
N ILE A 205 -1.93 -1.68 -18.05
CA ILE A 205 -2.34 -1.09 -19.34
C ILE A 205 -2.67 -2.18 -20.36
N ASP A 206 -1.91 -3.28 -20.43
CA ASP A 206 -2.17 -4.34 -21.41
C ASP A 206 -3.36 -5.23 -21.01
N TYR A 207 -3.61 -5.39 -19.71
CA TYR A 207 -4.84 -6.02 -19.20
C TYR A 207 -6.08 -5.16 -19.52
N PHE A 208 -6.04 -3.86 -19.20
CA PHE A 208 -7.11 -2.92 -19.51
C PHE A 208 -7.36 -2.82 -21.01
N LYS A 209 -6.30 -2.84 -21.83
CA LYS A 209 -6.45 -2.92 -23.28
C LYS A 209 -7.19 -4.18 -23.73
N LYS A 210 -6.87 -5.34 -23.14
CA LYS A 210 -7.55 -6.62 -23.44
C LYS A 210 -9.03 -6.60 -23.09
N ILE A 211 -9.43 -5.90 -22.02
CA ILE A 211 -10.84 -5.77 -21.62
C ILE A 211 -11.52 -4.52 -22.20
N GLY A 212 -10.94 -3.87 -23.21
CA GLY A 212 -11.55 -2.77 -23.96
C GLY A 212 -11.43 -1.38 -23.31
N ILE A 213 -10.67 -1.26 -22.23
CA ILE A 213 -10.31 -0.01 -21.56
C ILE A 213 -8.94 0.44 -22.12
N SER A 214 -8.80 0.47 -23.45
CA SER A 214 -7.57 0.84 -24.17
C SER A 214 -7.57 2.28 -24.68
N SER A 215 -8.76 2.85 -24.92
CA SER A 215 -8.93 4.12 -25.61
C SER A 215 -9.04 5.26 -24.61
N SER A 216 -8.37 6.38 -24.93
CA SER A 216 -8.66 7.64 -24.27
C SER A 216 -10.17 7.89 -24.29
N LEU A 217 -10.71 8.60 -23.28
CA LEU A 217 -12.14 8.91 -23.25
C LEU A 217 -12.59 9.55 -24.58
N ILE A 218 -11.74 10.38 -25.16
CA ILE A 218 -11.96 11.03 -26.46
C ILE A 218 -12.06 9.99 -27.58
N GLU A 219 -11.12 9.07 -27.72
CA GLU A 219 -11.19 8.02 -28.74
C GLU A 219 -12.42 7.13 -28.56
N ARG A 220 -12.78 6.81 -27.31
CA ARG A 220 -13.99 6.02 -27.00
C ARG A 220 -15.26 6.76 -27.37
N TYR A 221 -15.28 8.07 -27.16
CA TYR A 221 -16.38 8.95 -27.53
C TYR A 221 -16.51 9.08 -29.05
N VAL A 222 -15.39 9.33 -29.74
CA VAL A 222 -15.32 9.46 -31.22
C VAL A 222 -15.63 8.14 -31.94
N SER A 223 -15.24 7.01 -31.35
CA SER A 223 -15.48 5.68 -31.94
C SER A 223 -16.88 5.14 -31.64
N ASN A 224 -17.60 5.68 -30.67
CA ASN A 224 -18.91 5.17 -30.29
C ASN A 224 -19.99 5.67 -31.29
N PRO A 225 -20.60 4.76 -32.07
CA PRO A 225 -21.54 5.11 -33.13
C PRO A 225 -22.83 5.78 -32.61
N ASN A 226 -23.15 5.66 -31.32
CA ASN A 226 -24.31 6.32 -30.71
C ASN A 226 -24.09 7.85 -30.54
N TYR A 227 -22.85 8.33 -30.53
CA TYR A 227 -22.54 9.77 -30.46
C TYR A 227 -22.22 10.39 -31.82
N LYS A 228 -22.21 9.61 -32.91
CA LYS A 228 -21.97 10.11 -34.28
C LYS A 228 -23.18 10.80 -34.92
N ASN A 229 -24.36 10.67 -34.30
CA ASN A 229 -25.64 11.09 -34.88
C ASN A 229 -26.39 12.14 -34.06
N ASP A 230 -25.76 12.76 -33.04
CA ASP A 230 -26.35 13.89 -32.34
C ASP A 230 -25.87 15.18 -33.04
N PRO A 231 -26.77 15.91 -33.74
CA PRO A 231 -26.41 17.10 -34.53
C PRO A 231 -25.99 18.31 -33.68
#